data_AF-A0A7J8M0Z9-F1
#
_entry.id   AF-A0A7J8M0Z9-F1
#
_cell.length_a   1.000
_cell.length_b   1.000
_cell.length_c   1.000
_cell.angle_alpha   90.00
_cell.angle_beta   90.00
_cell.angle_gamma   90.00
#
_symmetry.space_group_name_H-M   'P 1'
#
loop_
_entity.id
_entity.type
_entity.pdbx_description
1 polymer ?
#
loop_
_entity_poly.entity_id
_entity_poly.type
_entity_poly.pdbx_seq_one_letter_code
_entity_poly.pdbx_strand_id
1 'polypeptide(L)'
;MDCEMEKNSHDGVVVNGGNDGVLGLHAKRKKLIIDTDPGIDDSMAILMAFQNPEVDILGLTTVFGNVRTEDATRNALLLCEIAGCPSVPVVEGSHEPLKGGRPRVADFVHGSNGMGNIFLPPPKTEKSDKSASEFLVEKVSQYPGEVSILALGPLTNVALAIKRDSSFPSKVKKIVVLGGSFFALGNVNPAAEANIYGDPEAADVVFTSGANIVVVGINITTQVQMTDDDLLKLKQSNGKHAQLLSDMCKFYRDWHVKSDGVS
;
A
#
# COMPACT_ATOMS: atom_id res chain seq x y z
N MET A 1 -17.10 40.32 48.90
CA MET A 1 -17.45 40.12 50.32
C MET A 1 -17.11 38.67 50.64
N ASP A 2 -15.86 38.26 50.44
CA ASP A 2 -14.66 38.52 51.28
C ASP A 2 -14.75 37.67 52.55
N CYS A 3 -13.96 36.57 52.61
CA CYS A 3 -12.65 36.45 53.30
C CYS A 3 -12.88 36.14 54.79
N GLU A 4 -12.29 35.13 55.43
CA GLU A 4 -10.87 34.86 55.72
C GLU A 4 -10.72 33.36 56.12
N MET A 5 -9.73 32.60 55.63
CA MET A 5 -8.35 32.44 56.13
C MET A 5 -8.19 32.07 57.62
N GLU A 6 -7.82 30.82 57.87
CA GLU A 6 -6.92 30.46 58.98
C GLU A 6 -5.71 29.67 58.45
N LYS A 7 -4.55 29.95 59.06
CA LYS A 7 -3.18 29.67 58.63
C LYS A 7 -2.50 28.62 59.51
N ASN A 8 -1.44 28.04 58.95
CA ASN A 8 -0.21 27.50 59.59
C ASN A 8 -0.35 26.13 60.31
N SER A 9 0.62 25.21 60.29
CA SER A 9 1.96 25.14 59.71
C SER A 9 2.60 23.76 60.01
N HIS A 10 3.35 23.22 59.04
CA HIS A 10 4.62 22.48 59.15
C HIS A 10 4.68 21.00 59.54
N ASP A 11 5.71 20.38 58.94
CA ASP A 11 6.27 19.02 59.04
C ASP A 11 5.49 17.91 58.30
N GLY A 12 5.93 17.33 57.19
CA GLY A 12 7.26 17.24 56.61
C GLY A 12 7.65 15.76 56.48
N VAL A 13 7.16 15.04 55.46
CA VAL A 13 7.84 13.82 54.94
C VAL A 13 7.59 13.73 53.44
N VAL A 14 8.70 13.86 52.71
CA VAL A 14 8.82 13.60 51.28
C VAL A 14 8.77 12.09 51.05
N VAL A 15 7.83 11.63 50.22
CA VAL A 15 7.93 10.31 49.57
C VAL A 15 7.78 10.53 48.07
N ASN A 16 8.91 10.48 47.37
CA ASN A 16 8.98 10.48 45.92
C ASN A 16 8.37 9.19 45.37
N GLY A 17 7.08 9.23 45.04
CA GLY A 17 6.46 8.26 44.14
C GLY A 17 6.63 8.77 42.71
N GLY A 18 7.62 8.24 42.01
CA GLY A 18 7.87 8.51 40.59
C GLY A 18 6.62 8.23 39.78
N ASN A 19 5.91 9.28 39.41
CA ASN A 19 4.96 9.23 38.33
C ASN A 19 5.82 9.26 37.06
N ASP A 20 6.20 8.08 36.58
CA ASP A 20 6.77 7.88 35.25
C ASP A 20 5.67 8.24 34.25
N GLY A 21 5.49 9.55 34.09
CA GLY A 21 4.76 10.14 33.01
C GLY A 21 5.43 9.69 31.74
N VAL A 22 4.91 8.63 31.14
CA VAL A 22 5.12 8.32 29.74
C VAL A 22 4.42 9.43 28.95
N LEU A 23 5.05 10.60 28.91
CA LEU A 23 4.97 11.54 27.82
C LEU A 23 5.58 10.83 26.60
N GLY A 24 4.87 9.83 26.11
CA GLY A 24 5.09 9.27 24.80
C GLY A 24 4.76 10.38 23.82
N LEU A 25 5.77 11.12 23.39
CA LEU A 25 5.75 11.84 22.13
C LEU A 25 5.13 10.91 21.11
N HIS A 26 3.86 11.14 20.77
CA HIS A 26 3.21 10.45 19.68
C HIS A 26 3.95 10.92 18.43
N ALA A 27 4.98 10.18 18.02
CA ALA A 27 5.63 10.43 16.75
C ALA A 27 4.52 10.48 15.70
N LYS A 28 4.39 11.63 15.03
CA LYS A 28 3.31 11.86 14.06
C LYS A 28 3.39 10.76 13.01
N ARG A 29 2.41 9.85 13.00
CA ARG A 29 2.36 8.74 12.05
C ARG A 29 2.39 9.28 10.62
N LYS A 30 3.13 8.58 9.76
CA LYS A 30 3.33 8.93 8.35
C LYS A 30 2.05 8.58 7.59
N LYS A 31 1.35 9.59 7.08
CA LYS A 31 0.14 9.43 6.26
C LYS A 31 0.48 8.75 4.94
N LEU A 32 -0.20 7.65 4.66
CA LEU A 32 0.02 6.82 3.49
C LEU A 32 -1.29 6.54 2.75
N ILE A 33 -1.27 6.67 1.44
CA ILE A 33 -2.25 6.05 0.53
C ILE A 33 -1.50 4.98 -0.25
N ILE A 34 -2.11 3.80 -0.40
CA ILE A 34 -1.56 2.71 -1.20
C ILE A 34 -2.42 2.59 -2.45
N ASP A 35 -1.82 2.78 -3.62
CA ASP A 35 -2.44 2.58 -4.93
C ASP A 35 -1.98 1.22 -5.46
N THR A 36 -2.90 0.27 -5.62
CA THR A 36 -2.58 -1.16 -5.69
C THR A 36 -3.55 -1.93 -6.57
N ASP A 37 -3.12 -3.07 -7.08
CA ASP A 37 -3.89 -3.98 -7.90
C ASP A 37 -3.87 -5.40 -7.27
N PRO A 38 -4.40 -5.59 -6.04
CA PRO A 38 -3.92 -6.61 -5.12
C PRO A 38 -3.70 -8.00 -5.72
N GLY A 39 -2.43 -8.26 -6.02
CA GLY A 39 -1.82 -9.55 -6.19
C GLY A 39 -1.31 -10.12 -4.86
N ILE A 40 -0.49 -11.15 -4.96
CA ILE A 40 0.07 -11.90 -3.81
C ILE A 40 1.09 -11.02 -3.05
N ASP A 41 1.97 -10.36 -3.79
CA ASP A 41 2.97 -9.41 -3.30
C ASP A 41 2.35 -8.10 -2.79
N ASP A 42 1.36 -7.54 -3.48
CA ASP A 42 0.57 -6.41 -2.95
C ASP A 42 -0.07 -6.76 -1.60
N SER A 43 -0.65 -7.96 -1.49
CA SER A 43 -1.28 -8.43 -0.24
C SER A 43 -0.27 -8.47 0.91
N MET A 44 0.98 -8.88 0.63
CA MET A 44 2.06 -8.80 1.60
C MET A 44 2.38 -7.36 1.99
N ALA A 45 2.54 -6.45 1.02
CA ALA A 45 2.85 -5.05 1.27
C ALA A 45 1.76 -4.35 2.09
N ILE A 46 0.49 -4.57 1.76
CA ILE A 46 -0.67 -4.00 2.46
C ILE A 46 -0.73 -4.50 3.91
N LEU A 47 -0.59 -5.82 4.14
CA LEU A 47 -0.64 -6.39 5.48
C LEU A 47 0.57 -5.96 6.32
N MET A 48 1.76 -5.83 5.71
CA MET A 48 2.93 -5.24 6.37
C MET A 48 2.69 -3.78 6.76
N ALA A 49 2.06 -2.98 5.88
CA ALA A 49 1.73 -1.59 6.17
C ALA A 49 0.73 -1.47 7.33
N PHE A 50 -0.31 -2.31 7.38
CA PHE A 50 -1.26 -2.35 8.49
C PHE A 50 -0.63 -2.76 9.83
N GLN A 51 0.45 -3.54 9.81
CA GLN A 51 1.19 -3.93 11.02
C GLN A 51 2.25 -2.88 11.43
N ASN A 52 2.50 -1.85 10.64
CA ASN A 52 3.52 -0.86 10.93
C ASN A 52 2.96 0.30 11.79
N PRO A 53 3.38 0.45 13.06
CA PRO A 53 2.83 1.47 13.96
C PRO A 53 3.22 2.91 13.59
N GLU A 54 4.21 3.10 12.71
CA GLU A 54 4.63 4.40 12.23
C GLU A 54 3.78 4.94 11.07
N VAL A 55 2.89 4.10 10.51
CA VAL A 55 2.11 4.42 9.31
C VAL A 55 0.65 4.65 9.68
N ASP A 56 0.06 5.66 9.06
CA ASP A 56 -1.37 5.95 9.12
C ASP A 56 -1.95 5.79 7.72
N ILE A 57 -2.64 4.68 7.46
CA ILE A 57 -3.21 4.36 6.16
C ILE A 57 -4.51 5.14 6.00
N LEU A 58 -4.50 6.15 5.14
CA LEU A 58 -5.65 7.00 4.87
C LEU A 58 -6.69 6.29 3.98
N GLY A 59 -6.26 5.33 3.16
CA GLY A 59 -7.08 4.59 2.23
C GLY A 59 -6.26 3.74 1.26
N LEU A 60 -6.94 2.81 0.60
CA LEU A 60 -6.42 2.04 -0.52
C LEU A 60 -7.13 2.51 -1.80
N THR A 61 -6.38 2.82 -2.85
CA THR A 61 -6.93 3.04 -4.19
C THR A 61 -6.62 1.82 -5.05
N THR A 62 -7.59 1.37 -5.85
CA THR A 62 -7.41 0.15 -6.66
C THR A 62 -7.30 0.43 -8.15
N VAL A 63 -6.46 -0.34 -8.83
CA VAL A 63 -6.22 -0.25 -10.28
C VAL A 63 -6.13 -1.65 -10.89
N PHE A 64 -6.20 -1.75 -12.22
CA PHE A 64 -5.93 -2.99 -12.94
C PHE A 64 -4.42 -3.30 -12.94
N GLY A 65 -4.04 -4.55 -13.17
CA GLY A 65 -2.66 -4.98 -13.36
C GLY A 65 -2.54 -6.49 -13.17
N ASN A 66 -2.26 -6.94 -11.96
CA ASN A 66 -2.27 -8.35 -11.57
C ASN A 66 -3.65 -8.98 -11.80
N VAL A 67 -4.71 -8.22 -11.49
CA VAL A 67 -6.11 -8.56 -11.74
C VAL A 67 -6.87 -7.40 -12.36
N ARG A 68 -8.16 -7.59 -12.68
CA ARG A 68 -9.01 -6.47 -13.10
C ARG A 68 -9.32 -5.56 -11.92
N THR A 69 -9.65 -4.31 -12.19
CA THR A 69 -9.92 -3.30 -11.15
C THR A 69 -11.01 -3.74 -10.19
N GLU A 70 -12.08 -4.41 -10.66
CA GLU A 70 -13.15 -4.90 -9.79
C GLU A 70 -12.66 -5.99 -8.82
N ASP A 71 -11.81 -6.90 -9.30
CA ASP A 71 -11.21 -7.95 -8.50
C ASP A 71 -10.18 -7.36 -7.51
N ALA A 72 -9.39 -6.38 -7.94
CA ALA A 72 -8.49 -5.61 -7.10
C ALA A 72 -9.26 -4.92 -5.95
N THR A 73 -10.39 -4.27 -6.25
CA THR A 73 -11.27 -3.65 -5.25
C THR A 73 -11.81 -4.67 -4.27
N ARG A 74 -12.30 -5.82 -4.75
CA ARG A 74 -12.78 -6.91 -3.89
C ARG A 74 -11.67 -7.43 -2.97
N ASN A 75 -10.47 -7.62 -3.49
CA ASN A 75 -9.32 -8.10 -2.74
C ASN A 75 -8.86 -7.09 -1.69
N ALA A 76 -8.80 -5.79 -2.03
CA ALA A 76 -8.45 -4.73 -1.10
C ALA A 76 -9.44 -4.64 0.09
N LEU A 77 -10.75 -4.75 -0.17
CA LEU A 77 -11.77 -4.79 0.88
C LEU A 77 -11.54 -5.98 1.83
N LEU A 78 -11.27 -7.16 1.28
CA LEU A 78 -10.96 -8.35 2.08
C LEU A 78 -9.70 -8.16 2.92
N LEU A 79 -8.64 -7.59 2.36
CA LEU A 79 -7.40 -7.33 3.09
C LEU A 79 -7.61 -6.34 4.24
N CYS A 80 -8.42 -5.30 4.05
CA CYS A 80 -8.83 -4.39 5.13
C CYS A 80 -9.58 -5.13 6.25
N GLU A 81 -10.54 -6.00 5.91
CA GLU A 81 -11.27 -6.81 6.90
C GLU A 81 -10.33 -7.77 7.66
N ILE A 82 -9.46 -8.48 6.93
CA ILE A 82 -8.49 -9.43 7.48
C ILE A 82 -7.51 -8.72 8.41
N ALA A 83 -7.04 -7.53 8.04
CA ALA A 83 -6.17 -6.71 8.89
C ALA A 83 -6.86 -6.28 10.20
N GLY A 84 -8.20 -6.29 10.23
CA GLY A 84 -9.01 -5.72 11.32
C GLY A 84 -9.19 -4.21 11.19
N CYS A 85 -9.10 -3.69 9.97
CA CYS A 85 -9.21 -2.28 9.63
C CYS A 85 -10.34 -2.01 8.61
N PRO A 86 -11.58 -2.50 8.83
CA PRO A 86 -12.67 -2.38 7.86
C PRO A 86 -13.14 -0.94 7.61
N SER A 87 -12.76 0.01 8.46
CA SER A 87 -13.08 1.43 8.30
C SER A 87 -12.16 2.17 7.34
N VAL A 88 -11.05 1.55 6.90
CA VAL A 88 -10.14 2.16 5.93
C VAL A 88 -10.81 2.17 4.56
N PRO A 89 -10.96 3.34 3.92
CA PRO A 89 -11.69 3.43 2.66
C PRO A 89 -10.92 2.72 1.56
N VAL A 90 -11.62 1.85 0.82
CA VAL A 90 -11.16 1.31 -0.45
C VAL A 90 -11.88 2.06 -1.56
N VAL A 91 -11.12 2.62 -2.49
CA VAL A 91 -11.63 3.53 -3.51
C VAL A 91 -11.26 2.98 -4.88
N GLU A 92 -12.26 2.66 -5.68
CA GLU A 92 -12.06 2.07 -6.99
C GLU A 92 -11.53 3.10 -8.01
N GLY A 93 -10.53 2.70 -8.77
CA GLY A 93 -9.87 3.53 -9.77
C GLY A 93 -10.25 3.18 -11.21
N SER A 94 -9.31 3.44 -12.12
CA SER A 94 -9.54 3.22 -13.55
C SER A 94 -9.67 1.73 -13.90
N HIS A 95 -10.55 1.42 -14.85
CA HIS A 95 -10.70 0.08 -15.43
C HIS A 95 -9.86 -0.14 -16.69
N GLU A 96 -9.22 0.92 -17.19
CA GLU A 96 -8.42 0.93 -18.41
C GLU A 96 -7.24 1.92 -18.30
N PRO A 97 -6.15 1.71 -19.07
CA PRO A 97 -5.06 2.68 -19.14
C PRO A 97 -5.52 4.00 -19.74
N LEU A 98 -4.72 5.06 -19.63
CA LEU A 98 -5.07 6.41 -20.13
C LEU A 98 -5.42 6.46 -21.61
N LYS A 99 -4.82 5.60 -22.44
CA LYS A 99 -5.12 5.51 -23.87
C LYS A 99 -6.42 4.74 -24.19
N GLY A 100 -7.07 4.19 -23.17
CA GLY A 100 -8.22 3.32 -23.26
C GLY A 100 -7.90 1.90 -23.70
N GLY A 101 -8.91 1.03 -23.61
CA GLY A 101 -8.85 -0.35 -24.06
C GLY A 101 -8.72 -1.36 -22.92
N ARG A 102 -8.98 -2.63 -23.23
CA ARG A 102 -9.01 -3.68 -22.21
C ARG A 102 -7.58 -3.97 -21.70
N PRO A 103 -7.31 -3.78 -20.39
CA PRO A 103 -5.98 -4.06 -19.85
C PRO A 103 -5.65 -5.54 -19.93
N ARG A 104 -4.36 -5.84 -20.09
CA ARG A 104 -3.84 -7.20 -19.89
C ARG A 104 -3.66 -7.42 -18.40
N VAL A 105 -4.07 -8.59 -17.91
CA VAL A 105 -3.92 -8.97 -16.50
C VAL A 105 -2.97 -10.14 -16.33
N ALA A 106 -2.25 -10.19 -15.21
CA ALA A 106 -1.26 -11.24 -14.90
C ALA A 106 -1.85 -12.38 -14.05
N ASP A 107 -3.03 -12.88 -14.44
CA ASP A 107 -3.76 -13.96 -13.75
C ASP A 107 -2.97 -15.28 -13.66
N PHE A 108 -2.09 -15.54 -14.63
CA PHE A 108 -1.20 -16.70 -14.64
C PHE A 108 -0.12 -16.67 -13.55
N VAL A 109 0.18 -15.51 -12.96
CA VAL A 109 1.16 -15.33 -11.87
C VAL A 109 0.45 -15.29 -10.50
N HIS A 110 -0.69 -14.61 -10.40
CA HIS A 110 -1.37 -14.37 -9.12
C HIS A 110 -2.59 -15.26 -8.86
N GLY A 111 -2.94 -16.12 -9.80
CA GLY A 111 -4.15 -16.93 -9.77
C GLY A 111 -5.35 -16.17 -10.33
N SER A 112 -6.43 -16.89 -10.62
CA SER A 112 -7.62 -16.31 -11.27
C SER A 112 -8.34 -15.28 -10.41
N ASN A 113 -8.09 -15.28 -9.10
CA ASN A 113 -8.66 -14.36 -8.13
C ASN A 113 -7.64 -13.33 -7.57
N GLY A 114 -6.40 -13.34 -8.04
CA GLY A 114 -5.31 -12.47 -7.55
C GLY A 114 -4.69 -12.85 -6.20
N MET A 115 -5.24 -13.86 -5.53
CA MET A 115 -4.85 -14.27 -4.16
C MET A 115 -4.41 -15.74 -4.11
N GLY A 116 -3.70 -16.21 -5.15
CA GLY A 116 -3.17 -17.58 -5.20
C GLY A 116 -4.24 -18.67 -5.23
N ASN A 117 -5.43 -18.37 -5.75
CA ASN A 117 -6.61 -19.26 -5.78
C ASN A 117 -7.11 -19.69 -4.39
N ILE A 118 -6.79 -18.94 -3.34
CA ILE A 118 -7.41 -19.12 -2.02
C ILE A 118 -8.84 -18.61 -2.08
N PHE A 119 -9.80 -19.45 -1.72
CA PHE A 119 -11.20 -19.06 -1.64
C PHE A 119 -11.50 -18.44 -0.27
N LEU A 120 -11.68 -17.12 -0.27
CA LEU A 120 -12.14 -16.35 0.89
C LEU A 120 -13.61 -15.99 0.71
N PRO A 121 -14.39 -15.85 1.80
CA PRO A 121 -15.75 -15.33 1.71
C PRO A 121 -15.74 -13.93 1.09
N PRO A 122 -16.84 -13.49 0.44
CA PRO A 122 -16.94 -12.12 -0.08
C PRO A 122 -16.78 -11.08 1.04
N PRO A 123 -16.24 -9.88 0.75
CA PRO A 123 -16.17 -8.81 1.73
C PRO A 123 -17.58 -8.38 2.13
N LYS A 124 -17.73 -7.99 3.40
CA LYS A 124 -18.95 -7.41 3.97
C LYS A 124 -18.97 -5.89 3.84
N THR A 125 -17.81 -5.25 3.77
CA THR A 125 -17.67 -3.81 3.54
C THR A 125 -17.81 -3.48 2.06
N GLU A 126 -18.27 -2.25 1.80
CA GLU A 126 -18.42 -1.71 0.45
C GLU A 126 -17.30 -0.70 0.13
N LYS A 127 -16.98 -0.57 -1.15
CA LYS A 127 -16.07 0.46 -1.64
C LYS A 127 -16.69 1.86 -1.49
N SER A 128 -15.85 2.89 -1.49
CA SER A 128 -16.31 4.28 -1.59
C SER A 128 -16.90 4.58 -2.97
N ASP A 129 -17.91 5.46 -3.01
CA ASP A 129 -18.50 5.98 -4.26
C ASP A 129 -17.61 6.97 -5.03
N LYS A 130 -16.48 7.40 -4.43
CA LYS A 130 -15.52 8.29 -5.09
C LYS A 130 -14.67 7.53 -6.11
N SER A 131 -14.18 8.22 -7.13
CA SER A 131 -13.09 7.69 -7.94
C SER A 131 -11.75 7.80 -7.21
N ALA A 132 -10.82 6.86 -7.46
CA ALA A 132 -9.48 6.89 -6.87
C ALA A 132 -8.76 8.23 -7.06
N SER A 133 -8.84 8.82 -8.25
CA SER A 133 -8.20 10.11 -8.55
C SER A 133 -8.85 11.28 -7.80
N GLU A 134 -10.15 11.24 -7.51
CA GLU A 134 -10.83 12.24 -6.65
C GLU A 134 -10.31 12.12 -5.22
N PHE A 135 -10.27 10.90 -4.71
CA PHE A 135 -9.81 10.61 -3.37
C PHE A 135 -8.34 11.02 -3.15
N LEU A 136 -7.47 10.72 -4.12
CA LEU A 136 -6.07 11.16 -4.10
C LEU A 136 -5.96 12.68 -3.99
N VAL A 137 -6.63 13.41 -4.89
CA VAL A 137 -6.61 14.89 -4.89
C VAL A 137 -7.16 15.46 -3.58
N GLU A 138 -8.26 14.92 -3.08
CA GLU A 138 -8.87 15.33 -1.82
C GLU A 138 -7.91 15.14 -0.64
N LYS A 139 -7.36 13.94 -0.45
CA LYS A 139 -6.50 13.64 0.70
C LYS A 139 -5.18 14.39 0.65
N VAL A 140 -4.57 14.53 -0.53
CA VAL A 140 -3.33 15.30 -0.70
C VAL A 140 -3.60 16.79 -0.46
N SER A 141 -4.75 17.32 -0.88
CA SER A 141 -5.13 18.72 -0.62
C SER A 141 -5.50 18.98 0.84
N GLN A 142 -6.07 17.97 1.52
CA GLN A 142 -6.40 18.04 2.94
C GLN A 142 -5.15 18.09 3.83
N TYR A 143 -4.05 17.44 3.40
CA TYR A 143 -2.79 17.38 4.14
C TYR A 143 -1.57 17.66 3.25
N PRO A 144 -1.42 18.91 2.75
CA PRO A 144 -0.34 19.26 1.83
C PRO A 144 1.03 19.06 2.50
N GLY A 145 1.94 18.40 1.80
CA GLY A 145 3.28 18.05 2.27
C GLY A 145 3.32 16.86 3.25
N GLU A 146 2.19 16.22 3.57
CA GLU A 146 2.15 15.13 4.55
C GLU A 146 1.89 13.75 3.95
N VAL A 147 1.05 13.65 2.91
CA VAL A 147 0.62 12.37 2.34
C VAL A 147 1.68 11.79 1.41
N SER A 148 2.14 10.58 1.73
CA SER A 148 2.93 9.76 0.79
C SER A 148 2.00 8.83 0.03
N ILE A 149 2.29 8.58 -1.25
CA ILE A 149 1.61 7.59 -2.07
C ILE A 149 2.58 6.43 -2.31
N LEU A 150 2.15 5.21 -2.06
CA LEU A 150 2.84 3.99 -2.45
C LEU A 150 2.08 3.39 -3.63
N ALA A 151 2.61 3.55 -4.84
CA ALA A 151 2.05 3.00 -6.06
C ALA A 151 2.67 1.62 -6.34
N LEU A 152 1.87 0.57 -6.17
CA LEU A 152 2.22 -0.83 -6.32
C LEU A 152 1.78 -1.42 -7.67
N GLY A 153 0.88 -0.73 -8.39
CA GLY A 153 0.39 -1.11 -9.71
C GLY A 153 0.65 -0.05 -10.81
N PRO A 154 0.00 -0.18 -11.98
CA PRO A 154 0.00 0.82 -13.03
C PRO A 154 -0.39 2.22 -12.55
N LEU A 155 0.34 3.24 -13.03
CA LEU A 155 0.28 4.61 -12.51
C LEU A 155 -0.95 5.42 -12.94
N THR A 156 -1.98 4.78 -13.50
CA THR A 156 -3.15 5.42 -14.10
C THR A 156 -3.88 6.33 -13.11
N ASN A 157 -4.15 5.86 -11.89
CA ASN A 157 -4.87 6.63 -10.88
C ASN A 157 -4.09 7.90 -10.48
N VAL A 158 -2.77 7.76 -10.28
CA VAL A 158 -1.87 8.86 -9.92
C VAL A 158 -1.77 9.89 -11.07
N ALA A 159 -1.62 9.42 -12.31
CA ALA A 159 -1.60 10.30 -13.48
C ALA A 159 -2.92 11.06 -13.66
N LEU A 160 -4.07 10.40 -13.43
CA LEU A 160 -5.37 11.05 -13.45
C LEU A 160 -5.51 12.10 -12.33
N ALA A 161 -4.97 11.84 -11.14
CA ALA A 161 -4.94 12.83 -10.05
C ALA A 161 -4.12 14.07 -10.43
N ILE A 162 -2.94 13.88 -11.05
CA ILE A 162 -2.09 14.97 -11.55
C ILE A 162 -2.80 15.77 -12.66
N LYS A 163 -3.49 15.09 -13.59
CA LYS A 163 -4.26 15.76 -14.65
C LYS A 163 -5.47 16.52 -14.11
N ARG A 164 -6.10 16.01 -13.05
CA ARG A 164 -7.26 16.63 -12.39
C ARG A 164 -6.86 17.88 -11.60
N ASP A 165 -5.67 17.89 -11.01
CA ASP A 165 -5.17 19.02 -10.23
C ASP A 165 -3.66 19.23 -10.48
N SER A 166 -3.34 20.26 -11.25
CA SER A 166 -1.96 20.60 -11.61
C SER A 166 -1.08 21.01 -10.42
N SER A 167 -1.68 21.34 -9.27
CA SER A 167 -0.94 21.61 -8.02
C SER A 167 -0.62 20.33 -7.24
N PHE A 168 -1.23 19.19 -7.57
CA PHE A 168 -1.04 17.90 -6.89
C PHE A 168 0.44 17.51 -6.71
N PRO A 169 1.32 17.60 -7.74
CA PRO A 169 2.73 17.27 -7.59
C PRO A 169 3.46 18.07 -6.50
N SER A 170 3.06 19.32 -6.29
CA SER A 170 3.65 20.19 -5.25
C SER A 170 3.10 19.94 -3.84
N LYS A 171 1.91 19.31 -3.74
CA LYS A 171 1.24 19.03 -2.46
C LYS A 171 1.50 17.63 -1.95
N VAL A 172 1.75 16.66 -2.81
CA VAL A 172 2.10 15.31 -2.38
C VAL A 172 3.48 15.31 -1.71
N LYS A 173 3.63 14.64 -0.57
CA LYS A 173 4.91 14.58 0.14
C LYS A 173 5.97 13.83 -0.67
N LYS A 174 5.57 12.65 -1.15
CA LYS A 174 6.36 11.80 -2.04
C LYS A 174 5.47 10.74 -2.70
N ILE A 175 5.88 10.29 -3.88
CA ILE A 175 5.30 9.14 -4.56
C ILE A 175 6.39 8.07 -4.63
N VAL A 176 6.16 6.92 -4.00
CA VAL A 176 7.04 5.76 -4.08
C VAL A 176 6.42 4.79 -5.08
N VAL A 177 7.11 4.53 -6.18
CA VAL A 177 6.63 3.71 -7.29
C VAL A 177 7.37 2.37 -7.27
N LEU A 178 6.65 1.27 -7.19
CA LEU A 178 7.14 -0.05 -7.58
C LEU A 178 6.96 -0.18 -9.09
N GLY A 179 8.08 -0.17 -9.83
CA GLY A 179 8.02 -0.34 -11.27
C GLY A 179 9.26 0.14 -12.01
N GLY A 180 9.33 -0.24 -13.27
CA GLY A 180 10.43 0.08 -14.18
C GLY A 180 11.61 -0.89 -14.07
N SER A 181 12.46 -0.87 -15.10
CA SER A 181 13.69 -1.65 -15.15
C SER A 181 14.85 -0.74 -15.56
N PHE A 182 15.76 -0.49 -14.62
CA PHE A 182 16.89 0.42 -14.83
C PHE A 182 18.17 -0.40 -14.96
N PHE A 183 18.73 -0.42 -16.18
CA PHE A 183 19.92 -1.21 -16.51
C PHE A 183 19.77 -2.72 -16.23
N ALA A 184 18.56 -3.24 -16.37
CA ALA A 184 18.21 -4.66 -16.22
C ALA A 184 17.18 -5.07 -17.28
N LEU A 185 16.84 -6.36 -17.32
CA LEU A 185 15.75 -6.86 -18.16
C LEU A 185 14.39 -6.56 -17.53
N GLY A 186 13.35 -6.43 -18.37
CA GLY A 186 11.96 -6.39 -17.93
C GLY A 186 11.39 -7.78 -17.62
N ASN A 187 10.21 -7.83 -16.99
CA ASN A 187 9.48 -9.06 -16.65
C ASN A 187 8.25 -9.33 -17.55
N VAL A 188 7.79 -8.35 -18.34
CA VAL A 188 6.75 -8.57 -19.36
C VAL A 188 7.38 -8.95 -20.70
N ASN A 189 8.42 -8.22 -21.06
CA ASN A 189 9.28 -8.48 -22.20
C ASN A 189 10.69 -7.99 -21.82
N PRO A 190 11.74 -8.27 -22.63
CA PRO A 190 13.11 -7.90 -22.26
C PRO A 190 13.33 -6.41 -21.93
N ALA A 191 12.46 -5.51 -22.39
CA ALA A 191 12.60 -4.06 -22.22
C ALA A 191 11.68 -3.45 -21.14
N ALA A 192 10.60 -4.13 -20.74
CA ALA A 192 9.55 -3.50 -19.95
C ALA A 192 9.14 -4.27 -18.70
N GLU A 193 8.95 -3.52 -17.61
CA GLU A 193 8.39 -4.00 -16.35
C GLU A 193 6.86 -3.85 -16.37
N ALA A 194 6.16 -4.77 -15.69
CA ALA A 194 4.70 -4.93 -15.69
C ALA A 194 3.89 -3.66 -15.40
N ASN A 195 4.17 -2.97 -14.30
CA ASN A 195 3.41 -1.78 -13.91
C ASN A 195 3.56 -0.64 -14.91
N ILE A 196 4.79 -0.42 -15.37
CA ILE A 196 5.06 0.61 -16.39
C ILE A 196 4.50 0.20 -17.75
N TYR A 197 4.54 -1.08 -18.11
CA TYR A 197 3.95 -1.59 -19.34
C TYR A 197 2.41 -1.52 -19.33
N GLY A 198 1.80 -1.61 -18.16
CA GLY A 198 0.35 -1.53 -17.96
C GLY A 198 -0.24 -0.20 -18.43
N ASP A 199 0.45 0.91 -18.15
CA ASP A 199 0.09 2.25 -18.64
C ASP A 199 1.33 3.14 -18.82
N PRO A 200 2.05 3.00 -19.95
CA PRO A 200 3.27 3.77 -20.20
C PRO A 200 3.00 5.27 -20.29
N GLU A 201 1.83 5.65 -20.81
CA GLU A 201 1.40 7.04 -20.92
C GLU A 201 1.16 7.66 -19.53
N ALA A 202 0.59 6.91 -18.57
CA ALA A 202 0.47 7.36 -17.19
C ALA A 202 1.83 7.45 -16.49
N ALA A 203 2.72 6.48 -16.73
CA ALA A 203 4.06 6.50 -16.15
C ALA A 203 4.86 7.74 -16.59
N ASP A 204 4.80 8.10 -17.87
CA ASP A 204 5.44 9.31 -18.39
C ASP A 204 4.88 10.58 -17.72
N VAL A 205 3.55 10.68 -17.58
CA VAL A 205 2.90 11.79 -16.86
C VAL A 205 3.38 11.91 -15.42
N VAL A 206 3.49 10.78 -14.70
CA VAL A 206 3.97 10.80 -13.31
C VAL A 206 5.44 11.18 -13.24
N PHE A 207 6.31 10.53 -14.02
CA PHE A 207 7.76 10.78 -13.97
C PHE A 207 8.16 12.18 -14.41
N THR A 208 7.36 12.82 -15.27
CA THR A 208 7.58 14.21 -15.73
C THR A 208 6.83 15.27 -14.91
N SER A 209 6.06 14.86 -13.89
CA SER A 209 5.16 15.76 -13.13
C SER A 209 5.85 16.80 -12.24
N GLY A 210 7.14 16.61 -11.93
CA GLY A 210 7.86 17.43 -10.94
C GLY A 210 7.56 17.10 -9.48
N ALA A 211 6.80 16.03 -9.20
CA ALA A 211 6.62 15.52 -7.84
C ALA A 211 7.92 14.93 -7.28
N ASN A 212 8.02 14.84 -5.95
CA ASN A 212 9.09 14.10 -5.28
C ASN A 212 8.87 12.58 -5.43
N ILE A 213 9.58 11.95 -6.37
CA ILE A 213 9.35 10.54 -6.75
C ILE A 213 10.55 9.67 -6.36
N VAL A 214 10.25 8.51 -5.77
CA VAL A 214 11.22 7.42 -5.56
C VAL A 214 10.74 6.24 -6.41
N VAL A 215 11.61 5.71 -7.26
CA VAL A 215 11.30 4.54 -8.08
C VAL A 215 12.08 3.34 -7.59
N VAL A 216 11.36 2.26 -7.29
CA VAL A 216 11.91 0.96 -6.89
C VAL A 216 11.69 0.00 -8.05
N GLY A 217 12.68 -0.07 -8.93
CA GLY A 217 12.63 -0.90 -10.13
C GLY A 217 13.01 -2.36 -9.90
N ILE A 218 12.74 -3.20 -10.89
CA ILE A 218 13.01 -4.64 -10.85
C ILE A 218 14.50 -4.97 -10.69
N ASN A 219 15.39 -4.06 -11.11
CA ASN A 219 16.83 -4.13 -10.89
C ASN A 219 17.22 -4.17 -9.40
N ILE A 220 16.35 -3.71 -8.49
CA ILE A 220 16.54 -3.80 -7.03
C ILE A 220 15.69 -4.94 -6.46
N THR A 221 14.41 -5.06 -6.85
CA THR A 221 13.50 -6.03 -6.22
C THR A 221 13.93 -7.48 -6.46
N THR A 222 14.54 -7.79 -7.62
CA THR A 222 15.06 -9.14 -7.93
C THR A 222 16.25 -9.55 -7.07
N GLN A 223 16.89 -8.60 -6.37
CA GLN A 223 17.95 -8.89 -5.40
C GLN A 223 17.39 -9.29 -4.02
N VAL A 224 16.11 -8.99 -3.76
CA VAL A 224 15.43 -9.33 -2.50
C VAL A 224 14.56 -10.56 -2.74
N GLN A 225 15.11 -11.73 -2.43
CA GLN A 225 14.45 -13.01 -2.66
C GLN A 225 13.96 -13.59 -1.34
N MET A 226 12.77 -14.19 -1.36
CA MET A 226 12.28 -15.04 -0.27
C MET A 226 12.53 -16.51 -0.64
N THR A 227 13.35 -17.18 0.14
CA THR A 227 13.68 -18.59 -0.06
C THR A 227 12.60 -19.51 0.53
N ASP A 228 12.64 -20.80 0.18
CA ASP A 228 11.84 -21.83 0.83
C ASP A 228 11.97 -21.85 2.35
N ASP A 229 13.18 -21.61 2.86
CA ASP A 229 13.44 -21.52 4.30
C ASP A 229 12.74 -20.30 4.92
N ASP A 230 12.67 -19.17 4.21
CA ASP A 230 11.99 -17.97 4.70
C ASP A 230 10.47 -18.14 4.69
N LEU A 231 9.93 -18.77 3.65
CA LEU A 231 8.51 -19.13 3.59
C LEU A 231 8.14 -20.14 4.69
N LEU A 232 9.02 -21.10 4.98
CA LEU A 232 8.82 -22.05 6.08
C LEU A 232 8.87 -21.35 7.44
N LYS A 233 9.83 -20.44 7.66
CA LYS A 233 9.89 -19.62 8.88
C LYS A 233 8.65 -18.75 9.03
N LEU A 234 8.18 -18.12 7.96
CA LEU A 234 6.94 -17.35 7.96
C LEU A 234 5.78 -18.22 8.42
N LYS A 235 5.60 -19.39 7.80
CA LYS A 235 4.55 -20.36 8.14
C LYS A 235 4.61 -20.84 9.59
N GLN A 236 5.81 -21.03 10.14
CA GLN A 236 6.02 -21.50 11.51
C GLN A 236 5.95 -20.36 12.55
N SER A 237 5.88 -19.11 12.12
CA SER A 237 5.80 -17.96 13.02
C SER A 237 4.42 -17.80 13.66
N ASN A 238 4.37 -17.05 14.77
CA ASN A 238 3.11 -16.64 15.41
C ASN A 238 2.52 -15.36 14.79
N GLY A 239 2.89 -15.01 13.55
CA GLY A 239 2.40 -13.82 12.88
C GLY A 239 0.90 -13.91 12.59
N LYS A 240 0.16 -12.84 12.89
CA LYS A 240 -1.32 -12.79 12.73
C LYS A 240 -1.80 -13.21 11.33
N HIS A 241 -1.03 -12.89 10.30
CA HIS A 241 -1.37 -13.13 8.89
C HIS A 241 -0.45 -14.18 8.23
N ALA A 242 0.41 -14.84 9.00
CA ALA A 242 1.45 -15.72 8.49
C ALA A 242 0.92 -16.89 7.64
N GLN A 243 -0.11 -17.57 8.14
CA GLN A 243 -0.71 -18.71 7.44
C GLN A 243 -1.31 -18.29 6.09
N LEU A 244 -2.08 -17.19 6.08
CA LEU A 244 -2.67 -16.65 4.84
C LEU A 244 -1.59 -16.30 3.81
N LEU A 245 -0.57 -15.54 4.23
CA LEU A 245 0.51 -15.13 3.34
C LEU A 245 1.30 -16.34 2.83
N SER A 246 1.58 -17.32 3.70
CA SER A 246 2.24 -18.57 3.29
C SER A 246 1.43 -19.34 2.27
N ASP A 247 0.10 -19.41 2.42
CA ASP A 247 -0.76 -20.10 1.48
C ASP A 247 -0.82 -19.38 0.13
N MET A 248 -0.84 -18.04 0.13
CA MET A 248 -0.82 -17.23 -1.11
C MET A 248 0.53 -17.41 -1.83
N CYS A 249 1.63 -17.28 -1.10
CA CYS A 249 2.99 -17.38 -1.65
C CYS A 249 3.28 -18.73 -2.28
N LYS A 250 2.60 -19.81 -1.87
CA LYS A 250 2.76 -21.12 -2.49
C LYS A 250 2.49 -21.08 -4.00
N PHE A 251 1.42 -20.42 -4.42
CA PHE A 251 1.09 -20.30 -5.85
C PHE A 251 2.15 -19.49 -6.61
N TYR A 252 2.59 -18.38 -6.01
CA TYR A 252 3.60 -17.49 -6.57
C TYR A 252 4.97 -18.17 -6.72
N ARG A 253 5.38 -18.92 -5.70
CA ARG A 253 6.59 -19.74 -5.69
C ARG A 253 6.55 -20.80 -6.80
N ASP A 254 5.45 -21.54 -6.92
CA ASP A 254 5.33 -22.61 -7.92
C ASP A 254 5.45 -22.05 -9.36
N TRP A 255 5.03 -20.80 -9.58
CA TRP A 255 5.27 -20.07 -10.84
C TRP A 255 6.75 -19.73 -11.03
N HIS A 256 7.40 -19.10 -10.04
CA HIS A 256 8.82 -18.71 -10.12
C HIS A 256 9.78 -19.90 -10.29
N VAL A 257 9.54 -21.02 -9.59
CA VAL A 257 10.31 -22.26 -9.76
C VAL A 257 10.24 -22.73 -11.22
N LYS A 258 9.06 -22.61 -11.84
CA LYS A 258 8.84 -23.04 -13.22
C LYS A 258 9.39 -22.06 -14.26
N SER A 259 9.28 -20.76 -14.04
CA SER A 259 9.67 -19.73 -15.01
C SER A 259 11.17 -19.40 -14.95
N ASP A 260 11.70 -19.28 -13.73
CA ASP A 260 13.00 -18.68 -13.47
C ASP A 260 14.02 -19.72 -12.95
N GLY A 261 13.56 -20.91 -12.56
CA GLY A 261 14.41 -21.99 -12.05
C GLY A 261 14.98 -21.72 -10.65
N VAL A 262 14.41 -20.78 -9.89
CA VAL A 262 14.81 -20.44 -8.52
C VAL A 262 14.09 -21.35 -7.52
N SER A 263 14.81 -21.81 -6.49
CA SER A 263 14.31 -22.60 -5.35
C SER A 263 14.59 -21.90 -4.04
#